data_AF-A0A3B8XLF5-F1
#
_entry.id   AF-A0A3B8XLF5-F1
#
_cell.length_a   1.000
_cell.length_b   1.000
_cell.length_c   1.000
_cell.angle_alpha   90.00
_cell.angle_beta   90.00
_cell.angle_gamma   90.00
#
_symmetry.space_group_name_H-M   'P 1'
#
loop_
_entity.id
_entity.type
_entity.pdbx_description
1 polymer ?
#
loop_
_entity_poly.entity_id
_entity_poly.type
_entity_poly.pdbx_seq_one_letter_code
_entity_poly.pdbx_strand_id
1 'polypeptide(L)'
;RLMAELKDAFNRYMEALAATQGPEDALTQSEFPDGETQTVERGELEEMMRRIEELAQSGAREQAQAMLDRLQNILENLQMPGEQGPPSPSEQAMAQSIEELGQMISKQRELMDKTFRELERLRNDPNAEQQLGSGQASEELNDLSQQQHALNKEMERMLENLAEQGAEAPEALARALGAMEDAKDRLDAQRADRAAGSQGQAIESMQKGAQALADKLMEGRSGQGTAQGSPRKDPFGRPMRGPLDTNDVSVPDEIDTQRAQRILKELRERAMELGRPQIELDYLDRLLKRF
;
A
#
# COMPACT_ATOMS: atom_id res chain seq x y z
N ARG A 1 26.58 1.54 -39.83
CA ARG A 1 25.34 1.15 -40.54
C ARG A 1 24.37 0.45 -39.61
N LEU A 2 24.74 -0.68 -38.98
CA LEU A 2 23.89 -1.37 -37.99
C LEU A 2 23.40 -0.47 -36.83
N MET A 3 24.27 0.34 -36.23
CA MET A 3 23.85 1.25 -35.13
C MET A 3 22.87 2.33 -35.57
N ALA A 4 22.99 2.81 -36.81
CA ALA A 4 22.05 3.79 -37.36
C ALA A 4 20.66 3.16 -37.58
N GLU A 5 20.62 1.90 -38.01
CA GLU A 5 19.38 1.15 -38.20
C GLU A 5 18.71 0.80 -36.85
N LEU A 6 19.49 0.47 -35.81
CA LEU A 6 18.98 0.25 -34.44
C LEU A 6 18.36 1.51 -33.84
N LYS A 7 19.04 2.65 -33.98
CA LYS A 7 18.55 3.95 -33.51
C LYS A 7 17.24 4.34 -34.21
N ASP A 8 17.16 4.13 -35.52
CA ASP A 8 15.96 4.43 -36.29
C ASP A 8 14.79 3.52 -35.90
N ALA A 9 15.04 2.23 -35.67
CA ALA A 9 14.02 1.29 -35.19
C ALA A 9 13.53 1.63 -33.78
N PHE A 10 14.45 2.01 -32.87
CA PHE A 10 14.13 2.42 -31.50
C PHE A 10 13.29 3.70 -31.47
N ASN A 11 13.66 4.71 -32.27
CA ASN A 11 12.89 5.95 -32.37
C ASN A 11 11.47 5.70 -32.87
N ARG A 12 11.30 4.84 -33.89
CA ARG A 12 9.98 4.44 -34.40
C ARG A 12 9.16 3.70 -33.34
N TYR A 13 9.79 2.86 -32.53
CA TYR A 13 9.14 2.18 -31.40
C TYR A 13 8.66 3.17 -30.33
N MET A 14 9.51 4.10 -29.91
CA MET A 14 9.16 5.13 -28.94
C MET A 14 8.09 6.11 -29.45
N GLU A 15 8.10 6.41 -30.75
CA GLU A 15 7.07 7.24 -31.39
C GLU A 15 5.72 6.54 -31.42
N ALA A 16 5.68 5.23 -31.73
CA ALA A 16 4.47 4.41 -31.64
C ALA A 16 3.96 4.29 -30.19
N LEU A 17 4.88 4.17 -29.22
CA LEU A 17 4.54 4.12 -27.80
C LEU A 17 3.95 5.46 -27.32
N ALA A 18 4.56 6.58 -27.67
CA ALA A 18 4.09 7.93 -27.32
C ALA A 18 2.76 8.28 -27.98
N ALA A 19 2.52 7.79 -29.21
CA ALA A 19 1.22 7.92 -29.88
C ALA A 19 0.09 7.16 -29.15
N THR A 20 0.44 6.17 -28.31
CA THR A 20 -0.51 5.36 -27.55
C THR A 20 -0.78 5.93 -26.15
N GLN A 21 0.22 6.52 -25.47
CA GLN A 21 0.11 6.99 -24.07
C GLN A 21 -0.03 8.51 -23.89
N GLY A 22 -0.01 9.30 -24.98
CA GLY A 22 -0.01 10.75 -24.88
C GLY A 22 1.35 11.30 -24.40
N PRO A 23 1.64 12.58 -24.66
CA PRO A 23 2.97 13.14 -24.42
C PRO A 23 3.35 13.35 -22.93
N GLU A 24 2.40 13.26 -21.99
CA GLU A 24 2.63 13.57 -20.57
C GLU A 24 2.76 12.34 -19.64
N ASP A 25 2.36 11.13 -20.10
CA ASP A 25 2.35 9.88 -19.29
C ASP A 25 3.39 8.84 -19.74
N ALA A 26 4.45 9.26 -20.45
CA ALA A 26 5.51 8.36 -20.93
C ALA A 26 6.51 7.94 -19.83
N LEU A 27 6.02 7.57 -18.65
CA LEU A 27 6.82 6.96 -17.58
C LEU A 27 6.70 5.45 -17.70
N THR A 28 7.79 4.80 -18.09
CA THR A 28 7.81 3.35 -18.27
C THR A 28 8.44 2.70 -17.04
N GLN A 29 7.64 2.02 -16.22
CA GLN A 29 8.16 1.19 -15.14
C GLN A 29 8.79 -0.07 -15.74
N SER A 30 10.04 -0.33 -15.39
CA SER A 30 10.74 -1.58 -15.71
C SER A 30 11.04 -2.29 -14.40
N GLU A 31 10.69 -3.57 -14.32
CA GLU A 31 11.03 -4.41 -13.17
C GLU A 31 12.37 -5.11 -13.44
N PHE A 32 13.39 -4.82 -12.64
CA PHE A 32 14.70 -5.44 -12.82
C PHE A 32 14.75 -6.83 -12.16
N PRO A 33 15.67 -7.73 -12.57
CA PRO A 33 15.78 -9.10 -12.05
C PRO A 33 15.93 -9.21 -10.52
N ASP A 34 16.33 -8.13 -9.86
CA ASP A 34 16.48 -8.00 -8.40
C ASP A 34 15.17 -7.56 -7.69
N GLY A 35 14.05 -7.43 -8.42
CA GLY A 35 12.75 -7.04 -7.88
C GLY A 35 12.56 -5.54 -7.67
N GLU A 36 13.56 -4.72 -8.00
CA GLU A 36 13.43 -3.26 -7.98
C GLU A 36 12.66 -2.76 -9.21
N THR A 37 11.52 -2.12 -8.96
CA THR A 37 10.81 -1.35 -9.98
C THR A 37 11.52 0.00 -10.16
N GLN A 38 12.24 0.17 -11.26
CA GLN A 38 12.83 1.47 -11.59
C GLN A 38 12.06 2.09 -12.77
N THR A 39 11.71 3.35 -12.61
CA THR A 39 11.12 4.15 -13.69
C THR A 39 12.23 4.50 -14.67
N VAL A 40 12.11 4.02 -15.90
CA VAL A 40 13.08 4.31 -16.95
C VAL A 40 12.51 5.42 -17.83
N GLU A 41 13.17 6.57 -17.80
CA GLU A 41 12.76 7.71 -18.62
C GLU A 41 13.28 7.58 -20.06
N ARG A 42 12.53 8.17 -21.00
CA ARG A 42 12.93 8.24 -22.41
C ARG A 42 14.33 8.84 -22.58
N GLY A 43 14.67 9.87 -21.79
CA GLY A 43 15.98 10.51 -21.85
C GLY A 43 17.13 9.56 -21.49
N GLU A 44 16.91 8.66 -20.52
CA GLU A 44 17.92 7.70 -20.06
C GLU A 44 18.20 6.61 -21.09
N LEU A 45 17.16 6.12 -21.79
CA LEU A 45 17.31 5.18 -22.90
C LEU A 45 18.06 5.79 -24.09
N GLU A 46 17.74 7.05 -24.41
CA GLU A 46 18.42 7.81 -25.46
C GLU A 46 19.91 8.05 -25.12
N GLU A 47 20.22 8.29 -23.85
CA GLU A 47 21.60 8.43 -23.39
C GLU A 47 22.37 7.10 -23.44
N MET A 48 21.73 5.99 -23.05
CA MET A 48 22.33 4.66 -23.11
C MET A 48 22.68 4.28 -24.55
N MET A 49 21.79 4.54 -25.51
CA MET A 49 22.02 4.35 -26.94
C MET A 49 23.21 5.17 -27.46
N ARG A 50 23.36 6.40 -26.98
CA ARG A 50 24.47 7.28 -27.36
C ARG A 50 25.81 6.74 -26.85
N ARG A 51 25.84 6.26 -25.60
CA ARG A 51 27.02 5.62 -24.99
C ARG A 51 27.39 4.32 -25.71
N ILE A 52 26.40 3.51 -26.10
CA ILE A 52 26.61 2.29 -26.91
C ILE A 52 27.26 2.64 -28.26
N GLU A 53 26.80 3.72 -28.91
CA GLU A 53 27.37 4.19 -30.17
C GLU A 53 28.84 4.65 -30.01
N GLU A 54 29.14 5.42 -28.98
CA GLU A 54 30.50 5.88 -28.66
C GLU A 54 31.45 4.70 -28.33
N LEU A 55 30.98 3.73 -27.55
CA LEU A 55 31.72 2.50 -27.23
C LEU A 55 31.97 1.65 -28.49
N ALA A 56 30.99 1.56 -29.38
CA ALA A 56 31.13 0.84 -30.65
C ALA A 56 32.11 1.55 -31.61
N GLN A 57 32.14 2.89 -31.63
CA GLN A 57 33.05 3.68 -32.45
C GLN A 57 34.49 3.67 -31.92
N SER A 58 34.66 3.66 -30.60
CA SER A 58 35.98 3.59 -29.93
C SER A 58 36.61 2.19 -29.95
N GLY A 59 35.85 1.17 -30.39
CA GLY A 59 36.32 -0.22 -30.49
C GLY A 59 36.08 -1.06 -29.24
N ALA A 60 35.42 -0.50 -28.21
CA ALA A 60 35.04 -1.16 -26.97
C ALA A 60 33.79 -2.04 -27.15
N ARG A 61 33.88 -3.03 -28.05
CA ARG A 61 32.74 -3.86 -28.47
C ARG A 61 32.11 -4.66 -27.34
N GLU A 62 32.91 -5.18 -26.41
CA GLU A 62 32.44 -6.00 -25.28
C GLU A 62 31.60 -5.17 -24.29
N GLN A 63 32.01 -3.92 -24.05
CA GLN A 63 31.27 -2.99 -23.18
C GLN A 63 29.98 -2.52 -23.85
N ALA A 64 30.03 -2.26 -25.17
CA ALA A 64 28.84 -1.96 -25.95
C ALA A 64 27.83 -3.14 -25.93
N GLN A 65 28.31 -4.38 -25.96
CA GLN A 65 27.48 -5.58 -25.90
C GLN A 65 26.81 -5.73 -24.53
N ALA A 66 27.55 -5.57 -23.43
CA ALA A 66 26.96 -5.59 -22.08
C ALA A 66 25.87 -4.53 -21.89
N MET A 67 26.05 -3.35 -22.48
CA MET A 67 25.06 -2.26 -22.44
C MET A 67 23.83 -2.56 -23.31
N LEU A 68 24.00 -3.26 -24.44
CA LEU A 68 22.89 -3.75 -25.26
C LEU A 68 22.08 -4.83 -24.54
N ASP A 69 22.73 -5.74 -23.83
CA ASP A 69 22.05 -6.77 -23.04
C ASP A 69 21.22 -6.12 -21.91
N ARG A 70 21.76 -5.08 -21.26
CA ARG A 70 21.02 -4.28 -20.28
C ARG A 70 19.82 -3.58 -20.91
N LEU A 71 19.99 -2.97 -22.08
CA LEU A 71 18.88 -2.34 -22.82
C LEU A 71 17.81 -3.36 -23.21
N GLN A 72 18.20 -4.56 -23.63
CA GLN A 72 17.27 -5.64 -23.97
C GLN A 72 16.47 -6.10 -22.74
N ASN A 73 17.14 -6.29 -21.60
CA ASN A 73 16.46 -6.66 -20.35
C ASN A 73 15.48 -5.57 -19.90
N ILE A 74 15.87 -4.30 -20.05
CA ILE A 74 14.96 -3.18 -19.80
C ILE A 74 13.75 -3.26 -20.72
N LEU A 75 13.94 -3.50 -22.03
CA LEU A 75 12.85 -3.60 -23.01
C LEU A 75 11.98 -4.86 -22.84
N GLU A 76 12.55 -5.98 -22.39
CA GLU A 76 11.84 -7.24 -22.12
C GLU A 76 11.03 -7.16 -20.82
N ASN A 77 11.56 -6.44 -19.83
CA ASN A 77 10.89 -6.16 -18.55
C ASN A 77 10.14 -4.83 -18.55
N LEU A 78 10.12 -4.13 -19.68
CA LEU A 78 9.28 -2.96 -19.94
C LEU A 78 7.84 -3.45 -20.08
N GLN A 79 7.30 -3.99 -18.99
CA GLN A 79 5.87 -4.21 -18.89
C GLN A 79 5.26 -2.83 -19.07
N MET A 80 4.44 -2.65 -20.11
CA MET A 80 3.62 -1.46 -20.23
C MET A 80 2.88 -1.30 -18.89
N PRO A 81 2.97 -0.15 -18.20
CA PRO A 81 2.13 0.15 -17.04
C PRO A 81 0.61 0.19 -17.34
N GLY A 82 0.18 -0.35 -18.48
CA GLY A 82 -1.14 -0.21 -19.05
C GLY A 82 -1.63 -1.43 -19.83
N GLU A 83 -1.05 -2.63 -19.66
CA GLU A 83 -1.75 -3.86 -20.08
C GLU A 83 -2.91 -4.24 -19.13
N GLN A 84 -3.20 -3.39 -18.15
CA GLN A 84 -4.51 -3.38 -17.50
C GLN A 84 -5.41 -2.46 -18.34
N GLY A 85 -6.39 -3.06 -19.02
CA GLY A 85 -7.46 -2.30 -19.67
C GLY A 85 -8.15 -1.33 -18.71
N PRO A 86 -9.02 -0.44 -19.21
CA PRO A 86 -9.78 0.46 -18.33
C PRO A 86 -10.42 -0.36 -17.20
N PRO A 87 -10.29 0.09 -15.92
CA PRO A 87 -10.74 -0.67 -14.78
C PRO A 87 -12.20 -1.07 -15.01
N SER A 88 -12.49 -2.36 -14.79
CA SER A 88 -13.83 -2.90 -14.94
C SER A 88 -14.82 -2.10 -14.07
N PRO A 89 -16.11 -2.05 -14.42
CA PRO A 89 -17.13 -1.38 -13.62
C PRO A 89 -17.11 -1.81 -12.13
N SER A 90 -16.79 -3.08 -11.86
CA SER A 90 -16.60 -3.62 -10.51
C SER A 90 -15.36 -3.09 -9.79
N GLU A 91 -14.23 -2.95 -10.48
CA GLU A 91 -13.00 -2.40 -9.88
C GLU A 91 -13.15 -0.90 -9.59
N GLN A 92 -13.81 -0.16 -10.48
CA GLN A 92 -14.10 1.26 -10.26
C GLN A 92 -14.96 1.47 -9.02
N ALA A 93 -15.97 0.63 -8.84
CA ALA A 93 -16.87 0.76 -7.72
C ALA A 93 -16.24 0.31 -6.38
N MET A 94 -15.34 -0.69 -6.42
CA MET A 94 -14.51 -1.05 -5.26
C MET A 94 -13.54 0.08 -4.89
N ALA A 95 -12.92 0.74 -5.86
CA ALA A 95 -12.05 1.90 -5.62
C ALA A 95 -12.82 3.07 -4.97
N GLN A 96 -14.03 3.36 -5.48
CA GLN A 96 -14.93 4.36 -4.86
C GLN A 96 -15.30 3.98 -3.43
N SER A 97 -15.60 2.71 -3.17
CA SER A 97 -15.93 2.22 -1.82
C SER A 97 -14.76 2.41 -0.84
N ILE A 98 -13.51 2.20 -1.29
CA ILE A 98 -12.32 2.45 -0.45
C ILE A 98 -12.18 3.94 -0.12
N GLU A 99 -12.44 4.81 -1.09
CA GLU A 99 -12.40 6.26 -0.88
C GLU A 99 -13.48 6.72 0.11
N GLU A 100 -14.73 6.29 -0.09
CA GLU A 100 -15.85 6.56 0.82
C GLU A 100 -15.57 6.07 2.24
N LEU A 101 -15.00 4.88 2.37
CA LEU A 101 -14.59 4.32 3.65
C LEU A 101 -13.49 5.14 4.32
N GLY A 102 -12.52 5.66 3.56
CA GLY A 102 -11.50 6.58 4.07
C GLY A 102 -12.10 7.88 4.63
N GLN A 103 -13.12 8.42 3.96
CA GLN A 103 -13.86 9.58 4.45
C GLN A 103 -14.64 9.24 5.73
N MET A 104 -15.31 8.09 5.79
CA MET A 104 -16.03 7.64 6.99
C MET A 104 -15.10 7.42 8.18
N ILE A 105 -13.93 6.81 7.98
CA ILE A 105 -12.91 6.66 9.03
C ILE A 105 -12.50 8.03 9.59
N SER A 106 -12.34 9.03 8.72
CA SER A 106 -11.98 10.38 9.11
C SER A 106 -13.08 11.04 9.94
N LYS A 107 -14.35 10.94 9.49
CA LYS A 107 -15.52 11.44 10.23
C LYS A 107 -15.68 10.74 11.58
N GLN A 108 -15.50 9.42 11.62
CA GLN A 108 -15.62 8.63 12.85
C GLN A 108 -14.53 9.00 13.87
N ARG A 109 -13.30 9.29 13.41
CA ARG A 109 -12.23 9.79 14.29
C ARG A 109 -12.58 11.14 14.88
N GLU A 110 -13.04 12.07 14.05
CA GLU A 110 -13.47 13.39 14.52
C GLU A 110 -14.61 13.28 15.54
N LEU A 111 -15.59 12.40 15.28
CA LEU A 111 -16.70 12.16 16.20
C LEU A 111 -16.23 11.54 17.52
N MET A 112 -15.28 10.60 17.48
CA MET A 112 -14.67 10.05 18.68
C MET A 112 -13.92 11.11 19.49
N ASP A 113 -13.16 11.98 18.82
CA ASP A 113 -12.45 13.08 19.49
C ASP A 113 -13.43 14.06 20.15
N LYS A 114 -14.57 14.35 19.51
CA LYS A 114 -15.66 15.13 20.13
C LYS A 114 -16.25 14.41 21.34
N THR A 115 -16.52 13.11 21.23
CA THR A 115 -17.05 12.28 22.32
C THR A 115 -16.09 12.25 23.51
N PHE A 116 -14.77 12.16 23.26
CA PHE A 116 -13.76 12.21 24.30
C PHE A 116 -13.66 13.57 24.96
N ARG A 117 -13.66 14.67 24.19
CA ARG A 117 -13.67 16.03 24.74
C ARG A 117 -14.89 16.28 25.62
N GLU A 118 -16.05 15.77 25.21
CA GLU A 118 -17.27 15.90 25.99
C GLU A 118 -17.19 15.10 27.29
N LEU A 119 -16.68 13.87 27.23
CA LEU A 119 -16.38 13.08 28.42
C LEU A 119 -15.41 13.79 29.37
N GLU A 120 -14.36 14.43 28.85
CA GLU A 120 -13.42 15.18 29.67
C GLU A 120 -14.05 16.41 30.32
N ARG A 121 -14.95 17.12 29.62
CA ARG A 121 -15.74 18.19 30.22
C ARG A 121 -16.58 17.68 31.38
N LEU A 122 -17.34 16.61 31.16
CA LEU A 122 -18.17 15.99 32.18
C LEU A 122 -17.35 15.49 33.38
N ARG A 123 -16.14 14.98 33.15
CA ARG A 123 -15.27 14.51 34.25
C ARG A 123 -14.63 15.66 35.03
N ASN A 124 -14.33 16.77 34.37
CA ASN A 124 -13.60 17.90 34.96
C ASN A 124 -14.53 18.99 35.52
N ASP A 125 -15.84 18.96 35.24
CA ASP A 125 -16.81 19.91 35.81
C ASP A 125 -17.21 19.50 37.24
N PRO A 126 -16.93 20.32 38.27
CA PRO A 126 -17.34 20.05 39.66
C PRO A 126 -18.86 19.97 39.86
N ASN A 127 -19.64 20.49 38.91
CA ASN A 127 -21.10 20.45 38.90
C ASN A 127 -21.66 19.41 37.92
N ALA A 128 -20.85 18.48 37.40
CA ALA A 128 -21.27 17.47 36.42
C ALA A 128 -22.49 16.64 36.86
N GLU A 129 -22.58 16.28 38.14
CA GLU A 129 -23.75 15.60 38.72
C GLU A 129 -25.03 16.45 38.66
N GLN A 130 -24.90 17.78 38.72
CA GLN A 130 -26.00 18.72 38.61
C GLN A 130 -26.35 19.02 37.13
N GLN A 131 -25.35 18.91 36.24
CA GLN A 131 -25.46 19.21 34.81
C GLN A 131 -25.99 18.03 33.97
N LEU A 132 -25.68 16.79 34.35
CA LEU A 132 -26.32 15.58 33.82
C LEU A 132 -27.84 15.57 34.07
N GLY A 133 -28.30 16.31 35.10
CA GLY A 133 -29.72 16.54 35.38
C GLY A 133 -30.32 17.79 34.73
N SER A 134 -29.53 18.70 34.16
CA SER A 134 -29.98 20.01 33.67
C SER A 134 -30.19 20.08 32.15
N GLY A 135 -30.14 18.96 31.43
CA GLY A 135 -30.49 18.88 30.01
C GLY A 135 -29.43 19.37 29.02
N GLN A 136 -28.58 20.34 29.35
CA GLN A 136 -27.55 20.86 28.43
C GLN A 136 -26.49 19.81 28.06
N ALA A 137 -25.91 19.10 29.04
CA ALA A 137 -25.01 17.97 28.78
C ALA A 137 -25.69 16.84 27.97
N SER A 138 -27.02 16.76 28.04
CA SER A 138 -27.79 15.82 27.23
C SER A 138 -27.93 16.29 25.79
N GLU A 139 -27.96 17.59 25.51
CA GLU A 139 -28.09 18.13 24.14
C GLU A 139 -26.85 17.86 23.30
N GLU A 140 -25.65 18.05 23.88
CA GLU A 140 -24.37 17.81 23.21
C GLU A 140 -24.17 16.31 22.93
N LEU A 141 -24.51 15.44 23.89
CA LEU A 141 -24.50 13.98 23.68
C LEU A 141 -25.53 13.52 22.64
N ASN A 142 -26.70 14.17 22.59
CA ASN A 142 -27.71 13.88 21.59
C ASN A 142 -27.24 14.26 20.17
N ASP A 143 -26.54 15.38 20.01
CA ASP A 143 -25.93 15.77 18.73
C ASP A 143 -24.87 14.76 18.27
N LEU A 144 -24.01 14.31 19.19
CA LEU A 144 -23.03 13.24 18.90
C LEU A 144 -23.71 11.93 18.50
N SER A 145 -24.82 11.57 19.16
CA SER A 145 -25.58 10.38 18.79
C SER A 145 -26.20 10.51 17.38
N GLN A 146 -26.75 11.68 17.04
CA GLN A 146 -27.29 11.92 15.69
C GLN A 146 -26.21 11.83 14.62
N GLN A 147 -25.01 12.36 14.88
CA GLN A 147 -23.86 12.23 13.99
C GLN A 147 -23.43 10.77 13.84
N GLN A 148 -23.39 9.99 14.92
CA GLN A 148 -23.10 8.56 14.86
C GLN A 148 -24.14 7.82 14.02
N HIS A 149 -25.43 8.11 14.23
CA HIS A 149 -26.51 7.48 13.47
C HIS A 149 -26.44 7.79 11.97
N ALA A 150 -26.07 9.01 11.60
CA ALA A 150 -25.84 9.39 10.20
C ALA A 150 -24.69 8.58 9.58
N LEU A 151 -23.57 8.42 10.31
CA LEU A 151 -22.43 7.61 9.86
C LEU A 151 -22.81 6.13 9.68
N ASN A 152 -23.62 5.56 10.57
CA ASN A 152 -24.08 4.18 10.44
C ASN A 152 -24.88 3.99 9.14
N LYS A 153 -25.77 4.94 8.82
CA LYS A 153 -26.55 4.91 7.56
C LYS A 153 -25.68 5.07 6.31
N GLU A 154 -24.63 5.90 6.37
CA GLU A 154 -23.67 6.01 5.27
C GLU A 154 -22.95 4.68 5.04
N MET A 155 -22.50 4.03 6.12
CA MET A 155 -21.84 2.73 6.07
C MET A 155 -22.77 1.61 5.55
N GLU A 156 -24.03 1.58 5.99
CA GLU A 156 -25.04 0.62 5.51
C GLU A 156 -25.28 0.76 4.00
N ARG A 157 -25.43 1.99 3.50
CA ARG A 157 -25.63 2.26 2.07
C ARG A 157 -24.40 1.86 1.25
N MET A 158 -23.20 2.13 1.75
CA MET A 158 -21.97 1.70 1.08
C MET A 158 -21.91 0.17 0.98
N LEU A 159 -22.26 -0.55 2.05
CA LEU A 159 -22.32 -2.02 2.05
C LEU A 159 -23.39 -2.56 1.10
N GLU A 160 -24.55 -1.92 1.04
CA GLU A 160 -25.63 -2.26 0.10
C GLU A 160 -25.20 -2.07 -1.35
N ASN A 161 -24.63 -0.91 -1.68
CA ASN A 161 -24.09 -0.61 -3.01
C ASN A 161 -23.03 -1.63 -3.45
N LEU A 162 -22.14 -2.02 -2.53
CA LEU A 162 -21.10 -3.01 -2.79
C LEU A 162 -21.72 -4.39 -3.09
N ALA A 163 -22.74 -4.79 -2.33
CA ALA A 163 -23.46 -6.04 -2.55
C ALA A 163 -24.26 -6.04 -3.87
N GLU A 164 -24.90 -4.92 -4.24
CA GLU A 164 -25.63 -4.75 -5.50
C GLU A 164 -24.72 -4.93 -6.73
N GLN A 165 -23.45 -4.56 -6.60
CA GLN A 165 -22.44 -4.71 -7.65
C GLN A 165 -21.84 -6.13 -7.69
N GLY A 166 -22.35 -7.05 -6.87
CA GLY A 166 -21.88 -8.43 -6.79
C GLY A 166 -20.54 -8.58 -6.05
N ALA A 167 -20.07 -7.55 -5.35
CA ALA A 167 -18.88 -7.61 -4.54
C ALA A 167 -19.23 -8.02 -3.10
N GLU A 168 -18.59 -9.06 -2.60
CA GLU A 168 -18.73 -9.45 -1.20
C GLU A 168 -17.95 -8.49 -0.31
N ALA A 169 -18.66 -7.86 0.63
CA ALA A 169 -18.07 -6.98 1.64
C ALA A 169 -17.18 -7.78 2.60
N PRO A 170 -15.98 -7.27 2.94
CA PRO A 170 -15.14 -7.92 3.95
C PRO A 170 -15.86 -8.04 5.29
N GLU A 171 -15.68 -9.17 5.96
CA GLU A 171 -16.23 -9.42 7.30
C GLU A 171 -15.83 -8.32 8.32
N ALA A 172 -14.66 -7.71 8.12
CA ALA A 172 -14.20 -6.58 8.92
C ALA A 172 -15.14 -5.36 8.84
N LEU A 173 -15.76 -5.09 7.69
CA LEU A 173 -16.72 -4.00 7.54
C LEU A 173 -18.05 -4.30 8.25
N ALA A 174 -18.50 -5.55 8.26
CA ALA A 174 -19.65 -5.97 9.05
C ALA A 174 -19.40 -5.80 10.56
N ARG A 175 -18.20 -6.18 11.03
CA ARG A 175 -17.77 -5.92 12.42
C ARG A 175 -17.69 -4.43 12.74
N ALA A 176 -17.23 -3.61 11.78
CA ALA A 176 -17.21 -2.17 11.93
C ALA A 176 -18.61 -1.60 12.15
N LEU A 177 -19.58 -2.00 11.31
CA LEU A 177 -20.97 -1.56 11.44
C LEU A 177 -21.56 -1.92 12.81
N GLY A 178 -21.35 -3.15 13.28
CA GLY A 178 -21.82 -3.56 14.62
C GLY A 178 -21.20 -2.74 15.75
N ALA A 179 -19.90 -2.42 15.68
CA ALA A 179 -19.26 -1.55 16.66
C ALA A 179 -19.75 -0.09 16.59
N MET A 180 -20.12 0.39 15.41
CA MET A 180 -20.73 1.72 15.24
C MET A 180 -22.17 1.77 15.77
N GLU A 181 -22.93 0.67 15.65
CA GLU A 181 -24.25 0.51 16.26
C GLU A 181 -24.16 0.51 17.80
N ASP A 182 -23.22 -0.26 18.36
CA ASP A 182 -22.91 -0.24 19.79
C ASP A 182 -22.54 1.17 20.28
N ALA A 183 -21.76 1.92 19.51
CA ALA A 183 -21.41 3.30 19.82
C ALA A 183 -22.65 4.21 19.86
N LYS A 184 -23.54 4.08 18.87
CA LYS A 184 -24.81 4.83 18.81
C LYS A 184 -25.67 4.56 20.03
N ASP A 185 -25.91 3.29 20.36
CA ASP A 185 -26.75 2.91 21.50
C ASP A 185 -26.18 3.38 22.83
N ARG A 186 -24.85 3.45 22.95
CA ARG A 186 -24.17 4.00 24.13
C ARG A 186 -24.31 5.52 24.20
N LEU A 187 -24.20 6.23 23.08
CA LEU A 187 -24.42 7.68 23.03
C LEU A 187 -25.88 8.03 23.35
N ASP A 188 -26.84 7.27 22.80
CA ASP A 188 -28.27 7.38 23.11
C ASP A 188 -28.55 7.14 24.61
N ALA A 189 -27.82 6.21 25.23
CA ALA A 189 -27.89 5.94 26.66
C ALA A 189 -27.07 6.91 27.53
N GLN A 190 -26.54 7.99 26.96
CA GLN A 190 -25.68 8.99 27.62
C GLN A 190 -24.40 8.40 28.23
N ARG A 191 -23.88 7.30 27.67
CA ARG A 191 -22.66 6.60 28.11
C ARG A 191 -21.49 6.90 27.18
N ALA A 192 -21.08 8.17 27.16
CA ALA A 192 -19.98 8.66 26.32
C ALA A 192 -18.65 7.90 26.57
N ASP A 193 -18.40 7.52 27.83
CA ASP A 193 -17.25 6.73 28.27
C ASP A 193 -17.16 5.37 27.57
N ARG A 194 -18.31 4.71 27.39
CA ARG A 194 -18.42 3.41 26.72
C ARG A 194 -18.48 3.60 25.20
N ALA A 195 -19.08 4.69 24.73
CA ALA A 195 -19.21 4.99 23.31
C ALA A 195 -17.83 5.12 22.64
N ALA A 196 -16.92 5.91 23.22
CA ALA A 196 -15.58 6.13 22.66
C ALA A 196 -14.81 4.83 22.37
N GLY A 197 -14.94 3.84 23.26
CA GLY A 197 -14.33 2.52 23.04
C GLY A 197 -14.90 1.77 21.83
N SER A 198 -16.23 1.77 21.66
CA SER A 198 -16.90 1.17 20.50
C SER A 198 -16.57 1.90 19.19
N GLN A 199 -16.46 3.24 19.25
CA GLN A 199 -16.01 4.05 18.11
C GLN A 199 -14.57 3.70 17.69
N GLY A 200 -13.68 3.41 18.65
CA GLY A 200 -12.33 2.92 18.36
C GLY A 200 -12.30 1.57 17.65
N GLN A 201 -13.11 0.61 18.12
CA GLN A 201 -13.25 -0.71 17.50
C GLN A 201 -13.81 -0.62 16.07
N ALA A 202 -14.75 0.31 15.85
CA ALA A 202 -15.28 0.60 14.52
C ALA A 202 -14.18 1.08 13.57
N ILE A 203 -13.36 2.06 13.99
CA ILE A 203 -12.25 2.58 13.16
C ILE A 203 -11.25 1.49 12.80
N GLU A 204 -10.82 0.68 13.78
CA GLU A 204 -9.90 -0.42 13.52
C GLU A 204 -10.47 -1.42 12.51
N SER A 205 -11.76 -1.74 12.65
CA SER A 205 -12.45 -2.67 11.76
C SER A 205 -12.65 -2.09 10.35
N MET A 206 -12.94 -0.79 10.24
CA MET A 206 -13.01 -0.07 8.96
C MET A 206 -11.64 -0.06 8.27
N GLN A 207 -10.54 0.17 8.98
CA GLN A 207 -9.19 0.13 8.43
C GLN A 207 -8.85 -1.26 7.88
N LYS A 208 -9.17 -2.33 8.64
CA LYS A 208 -8.99 -3.71 8.19
C LYS A 208 -9.84 -4.03 6.97
N GLY A 209 -11.07 -3.54 6.92
CA GLY A 209 -11.94 -3.74 5.76
C GLY A 209 -11.48 -2.96 4.53
N ALA A 210 -10.97 -1.74 4.70
CA ALA A 210 -10.35 -0.96 3.63
C ALA A 210 -9.14 -1.68 3.05
N GLN A 211 -8.29 -2.24 3.91
CA GLN A 211 -7.14 -3.03 3.48
C GLN A 211 -7.56 -4.29 2.73
N ALA A 212 -8.56 -5.03 3.23
CA ALA A 212 -9.09 -6.21 2.53
C ALA A 212 -9.70 -5.87 1.16
N LEU A 213 -10.38 -4.71 1.03
CA LEU A 213 -10.87 -4.22 -0.27
C LEU A 213 -9.70 -3.86 -1.20
N ALA A 214 -8.66 -3.20 -0.68
CA ALA A 214 -7.48 -2.85 -1.46
C ALA A 214 -6.72 -4.09 -1.95
N ASP A 215 -6.56 -5.11 -1.09
CA ASP A 215 -5.92 -6.37 -1.45
C ASP A 215 -6.71 -7.09 -2.56
N LYS A 216 -8.05 -7.10 -2.48
CA LYS A 216 -8.92 -7.69 -3.49
C LYS A 216 -8.89 -6.92 -4.82
N LEU A 217 -8.76 -5.60 -4.78
CA LEU A 217 -8.56 -4.77 -5.96
C LEU A 217 -7.21 -5.08 -6.63
N MET A 218 -6.14 -5.23 -5.84
CA MET A 218 -4.82 -5.62 -6.33
C MET A 218 -4.82 -7.04 -6.90
N GLU A 219 -5.55 -7.96 -6.29
CA GLU A 219 -5.71 -9.34 -6.78
C GLU A 219 -6.52 -9.40 -8.09
N GLY A 220 -7.58 -8.59 -8.23
CA GLY A 220 -8.35 -8.46 -9.47
C GLY A 220 -7.51 -7.97 -10.65
N ARG A 221 -6.62 -7.00 -10.37
CA ARG A 221 -5.68 -6.44 -11.35
C ARG A 221 -4.52 -7.38 -11.69
N SER A 222 -4.12 -8.23 -10.74
CA SER A 222 -3.10 -9.27 -10.94
C SER A 222 -3.66 -10.52 -11.64
N GLY A 223 -4.96 -10.78 -11.51
CA GLY A 223 -5.66 -11.94 -12.08
C GLY A 223 -6.03 -11.81 -13.57
N GLN A 224 -5.97 -10.62 -14.16
CA GLN A 224 -6.26 -10.41 -15.58
C GLN A 224 -5.01 -10.30 -16.48
N GLY A 225 -3.80 -10.39 -15.90
CA GLY A 225 -2.52 -10.40 -16.63
C GLY A 225 -1.87 -11.77 -16.83
N THR A 226 -2.43 -12.86 -16.28
CA THR A 226 -1.79 -14.20 -16.32
C THR A 226 -2.41 -15.20 -17.30
N ALA A 227 -3.30 -14.77 -18.19
CA ALA A 227 -3.90 -15.63 -19.21
C ALA A 227 -3.12 -15.70 -20.54
N GLN A 228 -1.79 -15.50 -20.56
CA GLN A 228 -0.95 -15.98 -21.66
C GLN A 228 0.51 -16.30 -21.26
N GLY A 229 0.72 -16.80 -20.05
CA GLY A 229 1.99 -17.43 -19.69
C GLY A 229 1.91 -18.93 -19.92
N SER A 230 2.17 -19.42 -21.14
CA SER A 230 2.43 -20.86 -21.32
C SER A 230 3.53 -21.28 -20.34
N PRO A 231 3.31 -22.28 -19.46
CA PRO A 231 4.38 -22.74 -18.59
C PRO A 231 5.50 -23.23 -19.52
N ARG A 232 6.68 -22.61 -19.43
CA ARG A 232 7.88 -22.97 -20.21
C ARG A 232 8.09 -24.48 -20.09
N LYS A 233 7.60 -25.20 -21.09
CA LYS A 233 7.70 -26.66 -21.21
C LYS A 233 8.89 -26.90 -22.11
N ASP A 234 9.94 -27.48 -21.52
CA ASP A 234 11.12 -27.93 -22.26
C ASP A 234 10.66 -28.80 -23.46
N PRO A 235 11.30 -28.75 -24.65
CA PRO A 235 10.92 -29.47 -25.87
C PRO A 235 10.59 -30.98 -25.75
N PHE A 236 10.82 -31.63 -24.60
CA PHE A 236 10.40 -33.00 -24.32
C PHE A 236 9.24 -33.16 -23.34
N GLY A 237 8.49 -32.11 -23.03
CA GLY A 237 7.16 -32.26 -22.45
C GLY A 237 7.11 -32.67 -20.97
N ARG A 238 8.19 -32.51 -20.21
CA ARG A 238 8.24 -32.81 -18.77
C ARG A 238 7.85 -31.58 -17.95
N PRO A 239 7.02 -31.68 -16.90
CA PRO A 239 6.90 -30.60 -15.93
C PRO A 239 8.25 -30.41 -15.23
N MET A 240 8.74 -29.16 -15.16
CA MET A 240 9.83 -28.83 -14.25
C MET A 240 9.35 -29.12 -12.84
N ARG A 241 9.94 -30.13 -12.23
CA ARG A 241 9.74 -30.47 -10.82
C ARG A 241 10.36 -29.32 -10.03
N GLY A 242 9.53 -28.56 -9.33
CA GLY A 242 9.98 -27.51 -8.43
C GLY A 242 11.02 -28.06 -7.43
N PRO A 243 11.93 -27.21 -6.93
CA PRO A 243 12.88 -27.59 -5.88
C PRO A 243 12.11 -28.22 -4.71
N LEU A 244 12.64 -29.33 -4.18
CA LEU A 244 12.09 -29.93 -2.98
C LEU A 244 12.06 -28.89 -1.87
N ASP A 245 10.88 -28.75 -1.26
CA ASP A 245 10.69 -28.07 0.01
C ASP A 245 11.48 -28.84 1.08
N THR A 246 12.72 -28.42 1.28
CA THR A 246 13.52 -28.77 2.45
C THR A 246 13.69 -27.50 3.25
N ASN A 247 12.82 -27.33 4.24
CA ASN A 247 12.99 -26.54 5.46
C ASN A 247 13.79 -25.24 5.37
N ASP A 248 13.06 -24.14 5.56
CA ASP A 248 13.37 -23.19 6.64
C ASP A 248 14.78 -22.58 6.60
N VAL A 249 15.04 -21.71 5.61
CA VAL A 249 15.76 -20.45 5.83
C VAL A 249 15.22 -19.46 4.80
N SER A 250 14.41 -18.49 5.25
CA SER A 250 14.12 -17.30 4.46
C SER A 250 15.43 -16.54 4.31
N VAL A 251 16.00 -16.51 3.10
CA VAL A 251 17.06 -15.54 2.78
C VAL A 251 16.36 -14.17 2.79
N PRO A 252 16.69 -13.26 3.74
CA PRO A 252 15.97 -12.00 3.85
C PRO A 252 16.18 -11.14 2.60
N ASP A 253 15.13 -10.43 2.17
CA ASP A 253 15.15 -9.50 1.04
C ASP A 253 16.27 -8.47 1.20
N GLU A 254 16.74 -7.90 0.08
CA GLU A 254 17.79 -6.86 0.09
C GLU A 254 17.44 -5.69 1.04
N ILE A 255 16.14 -5.38 1.20
CA ILE A 255 15.61 -4.38 2.14
C ILE A 255 15.90 -4.74 3.62
N ASP A 256 15.82 -6.02 3.97
CA ASP A 256 16.10 -6.50 5.33
C ASP A 256 17.58 -6.42 5.66
N THR A 257 18.47 -6.63 4.68
CA THR A 257 19.90 -6.44 4.87
C THR A 257 20.27 -4.98 5.08
N GLN A 258 19.65 -4.05 4.34
CA GLN A 258 19.85 -2.61 4.52
C GLN A 258 19.30 -2.11 5.88
N ARG A 259 18.17 -2.67 6.34
CA ARG A 259 17.60 -2.37 7.65
C ARG A 259 18.48 -2.93 8.78
N ALA A 260 18.98 -4.16 8.64
CA ALA A 260 19.91 -4.77 9.59
C ALA A 260 21.23 -3.97 9.69
N GLN A 261 21.75 -3.48 8.56
CA GLN A 261 22.94 -2.64 8.53
C GLN A 261 22.72 -1.29 9.25
N ARG A 262 21.56 -0.65 9.09
CA ARG A 262 21.20 0.58 9.82
C ARG A 262 21.14 0.34 11.33
N ILE A 263 20.48 -0.75 11.76
CA ILE A 263 20.36 -1.11 13.18
C ILE A 263 21.73 -1.43 13.78
N LEU A 264 22.58 -2.20 13.09
CA LEU A 264 23.94 -2.52 13.56
C LEU A 264 24.83 -1.28 13.66
N LYS A 265 24.71 -0.34 12.72
CA LYS A 265 25.45 0.92 12.77
C LYS A 265 25.04 1.75 13.99
N GLU A 266 23.74 1.86 14.23
CA GLU A 266 23.21 2.60 15.38
C GLU A 266 23.60 1.95 16.71
N LEU A 267 23.57 0.61 16.80
CA LEU A 267 24.02 -0.11 17.99
C LEU A 267 25.52 0.10 18.27
N ARG A 268 26.38 0.10 17.24
CA ARG A 268 27.82 0.36 17.40
C ARG A 268 28.12 1.80 17.79
N GLU A 269 27.44 2.77 17.18
CA GLU A 269 27.58 4.18 17.56
C GLU A 269 27.14 4.38 19.01
N ARG A 270 26.00 3.81 19.40
CA ARG A 270 25.45 3.92 20.76
C ARG A 270 26.31 3.21 21.81
N ALA A 271 27.03 2.15 21.44
CA ALA A 271 27.96 1.44 22.33
C ALA A 271 29.29 2.20 22.55
N MET A 272 29.64 3.15 21.66
CA MET A 272 30.87 3.96 21.76
C MET A 272 30.68 5.31 22.45
N GLU A 273 29.44 5.71 22.76
CA GLU A 273 29.16 6.94 23.51
C GLU A 273 29.64 6.83 24.97
N LEU A 274 30.71 7.58 25.31
CA LEU A 274 31.19 7.70 26.69
C LEU A 274 30.14 8.44 27.55
N GLY A 275 29.60 7.74 28.54
CA GLY A 275 28.65 8.32 29.52
C GLY A 275 27.37 7.51 29.75
N ARG A 276 27.16 6.40 29.02
CA ARG A 276 25.99 5.54 29.25
C ARG A 276 26.07 4.75 30.56
N PRO A 277 24.93 4.44 31.19
CA PRO A 277 24.84 3.48 32.29
C PRO A 277 25.40 2.11 31.89
N GLN A 278 26.17 1.46 32.78
CA GLN A 278 26.82 0.16 32.49
C GLN A 278 25.82 -0.94 32.08
N ILE A 279 24.60 -0.92 32.63
CA ILE A 279 23.57 -1.91 32.30
C ILE A 279 23.10 -1.83 30.84
N GLU A 280 23.10 -0.63 30.26
CA GLU A 280 22.75 -0.43 28.85
C GLU A 280 23.90 -0.85 27.94
N LEU A 281 25.14 -0.58 28.33
CA LEU A 281 26.33 -1.03 27.59
C LEU A 281 26.40 -2.56 27.53
N ASP A 282 26.12 -3.25 28.64
CA ASP A 282 26.08 -4.72 28.68
C ASP A 282 24.95 -5.30 27.82
N TYR A 283 23.80 -4.60 27.74
CA TYR A 283 22.69 -5.00 26.88
C TYR A 283 23.04 -4.82 25.39
N LEU A 284 23.67 -3.70 25.03
CA LEU A 284 24.12 -3.42 23.66
C LEU A 284 25.21 -4.40 23.19
N ASP A 285 26.17 -4.75 24.06
CA ASP A 285 27.22 -5.72 23.75
C ASP A 285 26.65 -7.14 23.54
N ARG A 286 25.65 -7.53 24.33
CA ARG A 286 24.95 -8.81 24.14
C ARG A 286 24.15 -8.83 22.84
N LEU A 287 23.54 -7.72 22.45
CA LEU A 287 22.82 -7.61 21.18
C LEU A 287 23.79 -7.74 19.99
N LEU A 288 24.94 -7.04 20.05
CA LEU A 288 25.97 -7.09 19.01
C LEU A 288 26.64 -8.47 18.86
N LYS A 289 26.67 -9.31 19.90
CA LYS A 289 27.17 -10.69 19.84
C LYS A 289 26.20 -11.69 19.23
N ARG A 290 24.91 -11.35 19.14
CA ARG A 290 23.84 -12.26 18.69
C ARG A 290 23.50 -12.07 17.21
N PHE A 291 23.90 -10.94 16.63
CA PHE A 291 23.97 -10.70 15.19
C PHE A 291 25.34 -11.11 14.65
#